data_AF-A0A1S2QLX4-F1
#
_entry.id   AF-A0A1S2QLX4-F1
#
_cell.length_a   1.000
_cell.length_b   1.000
_cell.length_c   1.000
_cell.angle_alpha   90.00
_cell.angle_beta   90.00
_cell.angle_gamma   90.00
#
_symmetry.space_group_name_H-M   'P 1'
#
loop_
_entity.id
_entity.type
_entity.pdbx_description
1 polymer ?
#
loop_
_entity_poly.entity_id
_entity_poly.type
_entity_poly.pdbx_seq_one_letter_code
_entity_poly.pdbx_strand_id
1 'polypeptide(L)'
;MSFLVGVSEAGDILGWDRRKVSTYHLRGVLPAPVVNLSSGPIWFRNQIEQYKEGKELKVRIYYYDGQAVYECKLNQKRKKTDFSPQEIKEQVEASRLFKKEDIEELEIAIEENEFLVQFLSFEWMSLLHDYGLLGSEYFHLYLHRYTVQHLKYSEKSTEGLGES
;
A
#
# COMPACT_ATOMS: atom_id res chain seq x y z
N MET A 1 5.74 -21.00 -17.58
CA MET A 1 5.56 -19.63 -17.06
C MET A 1 6.84 -19.21 -16.35
N SER A 2 7.32 -17.99 -16.56
CA SER A 2 8.53 -17.49 -15.90
C SER A 2 8.24 -17.15 -14.43
N PHE A 3 9.09 -17.65 -13.55
CA PHE A 3 9.05 -17.39 -12.11
C PHE A 3 9.45 -15.95 -11.75
N LEU A 4 10.28 -15.34 -12.60
CA LEU A 4 10.74 -13.95 -12.50
C LEU A 4 10.04 -13.09 -13.54
N VAL A 5 9.76 -11.84 -13.18
CA VAL A 5 9.09 -10.85 -14.01
C VAL A 5 9.84 -9.52 -13.94
N GLY A 6 10.00 -8.87 -15.09
CA GLY A 6 10.52 -7.52 -15.17
C GLY A 6 9.39 -6.50 -15.26
N VAL A 7 9.74 -5.25 -15.57
CA VAL A 7 8.78 -4.14 -15.69
C VAL A 7 7.68 -4.42 -16.73
N SER A 8 8.02 -5.12 -17.81
CA SER A 8 7.04 -5.45 -18.86
C SER A 8 6.01 -6.46 -18.35
N GLU A 9 6.49 -7.60 -17.86
CA GLU A 9 5.62 -8.69 -17.42
C GLU A 9 4.84 -8.29 -16.16
N ALA A 10 5.42 -7.48 -15.28
CA ALA A 10 4.70 -6.87 -14.17
C ALA A 10 3.58 -5.94 -14.65
N GLY A 11 3.81 -5.17 -15.72
CA GLY A 11 2.78 -4.36 -16.36
C GLY A 11 1.63 -5.20 -16.90
N ASP A 12 1.93 -6.31 -17.59
CA ASP A 12 0.93 -7.23 -18.12
C ASP A 12 0.10 -7.88 -17.00
N ILE A 13 0.74 -8.27 -15.89
CA ILE A 13 0.04 -8.82 -14.72
C ILE A 13 -0.90 -7.76 -14.11
N LEU A 14 -0.41 -6.53 -13.91
CA LEU A 14 -1.14 -5.45 -13.25
C LEU A 14 -2.13 -4.70 -14.14
N GLY A 15 -2.12 -4.95 -15.46
CA GLY A 15 -2.88 -4.17 -16.44
C GLY A 15 -2.38 -2.72 -16.56
N TRP A 16 -1.09 -2.48 -16.32
CA TRP A 16 -0.45 -1.17 -16.36
C TRP A 16 0.51 -1.07 -17.54
N ASP A 17 0.68 0.14 -18.08
CA ASP A 17 1.76 0.38 -19.02
C ASP A 17 3.13 0.41 -18.30
N ARG A 18 4.19 0.14 -19.06
CA ARG A 18 5.56 0.03 -18.54
C ARG A 18 6.03 1.32 -17.83
N ARG A 19 5.63 2.51 -18.27
CA ARG A 19 6.02 3.78 -17.61
C ARG A 19 5.37 3.90 -16.24
N LYS A 20 4.10 3.48 -16.11
CA LYS A 20 3.41 3.47 -14.82
C LYS A 20 4.08 2.53 -13.84
N VAL A 21 4.45 1.33 -14.27
CA VAL A 21 5.22 0.38 -13.44
C VAL A 21 6.54 0.99 -12.99
N SER A 22 7.35 1.55 -13.90
CA SER A 22 8.61 2.20 -13.53
C SER A 22 8.42 3.37 -12.56
N THR A 23 7.42 4.22 -12.80
CA THR A 23 7.13 5.38 -11.95
C THR A 23 6.72 4.95 -10.55
N TYR A 24 5.86 3.93 -10.43
CA TYR A 24 5.36 3.44 -9.15
C TYR A 24 6.43 2.63 -8.42
N HIS A 25 7.30 1.92 -9.15
CA HIS A 25 8.49 1.32 -8.57
C HIS A 25 9.43 2.37 -7.97
N LEU A 26 9.75 3.44 -8.72
CA LEU A 26 10.62 4.53 -8.24
C LEU A 26 10.03 5.28 -7.03
N ARG A 27 8.71 5.28 -6.89
CA ARG A 27 8.00 5.84 -5.74
C ARG A 27 7.93 4.88 -4.54
N GLY A 28 8.52 3.69 -4.63
CA GLY A 28 8.45 2.65 -3.61
C GLY A 28 7.07 2.02 -3.46
N VAL A 29 6.20 2.17 -4.46
CA VAL A 29 4.80 1.70 -4.41
C VAL A 29 4.65 0.25 -4.81
N LEU A 30 5.52 -0.23 -5.70
CA LEU A 30 5.63 -1.65 -5.99
C LEU A 30 6.48 -2.33 -4.91
N PRO A 31 6.22 -3.62 -4.63
CA PRO A 31 6.99 -4.34 -3.63
C PRO A 31 8.47 -4.40 -4.04
N ALA A 32 9.38 -4.51 -3.07
CA ALA A 32 10.82 -4.40 -3.34
C ALA A 32 11.31 -5.48 -4.32
N PRO A 33 12.02 -5.12 -5.41
CA PRO A 33 12.50 -6.10 -6.37
C PRO A 33 13.53 -7.04 -5.74
N VAL A 34 13.53 -8.28 -6.21
CA VAL A 34 14.50 -9.32 -5.84
C VAL A 34 15.91 -8.87 -6.22
N VAL A 35 16.03 -8.20 -7.38
CA VAL A 35 17.28 -7.61 -7.84
C VAL A 35 17.00 -6.46 -8.80
N ASN A 36 17.88 -5.46 -8.81
CA ASN A 36 17.91 -4.42 -9.83
C ASN A 36 19.02 -4.73 -10.84
N LEU A 37 18.64 -4.91 -12.10
CA LEU A 37 19.56 -5.05 -13.22
C LEU A 37 19.70 -3.73 -13.97
N SER A 38 20.70 -3.61 -14.84
CA SER A 38 20.85 -2.45 -15.74
C SER A 38 19.62 -2.23 -16.64
N SER A 39 18.85 -3.29 -16.90
CA SER A 39 17.60 -3.28 -17.66
C SER A 39 16.36 -2.95 -16.83
N GLY A 40 16.47 -2.86 -15.51
CA GLY A 40 15.38 -2.54 -14.59
C GLY A 40 15.21 -3.54 -13.44
N PRO A 41 14.22 -3.29 -12.56
CA PRO A 41 13.87 -4.17 -11.44
C PRO A 41 13.32 -5.52 -11.91
N ILE A 42 13.63 -6.55 -11.13
CA ILE A 42 13.12 -7.91 -11.30
C ILE A 42 12.40 -8.34 -10.03
N TRP A 43 11.20 -8.91 -10.18
CA TRP A 43 10.39 -9.45 -9.10
C TRP A 43 10.14 -10.94 -9.28
N PHE A 44 9.75 -11.62 -8.21
CA PHE A 44 9.03 -12.87 -8.40
C PHE A 44 7.62 -12.59 -8.93
N ARG A 45 7.14 -13.48 -9.79
CA ARG A 45 5.78 -13.40 -10.33
C ARG A 45 4.73 -13.36 -9.23
N ASN A 46 4.84 -14.26 -8.24
CA ASN A 46 3.92 -14.33 -7.11
C ASN A 46 3.86 -13.03 -6.31
N GLN A 47 4.96 -12.28 -6.23
CA GLN A 47 5.05 -11.01 -5.52
C GLN A 47 4.20 -9.92 -6.19
N ILE A 48 4.19 -9.90 -7.53
CA ILE A 48 3.35 -8.97 -8.30
C ILE A 48 1.90 -9.44 -8.35
N GLU A 49 1.65 -10.75 -8.40
CA GLU A 49 0.30 -11.32 -8.34
C GLU A 49 -0.35 -11.09 -6.97
N GLN A 50 0.37 -11.26 -5.86
CA GLN A 50 -0.12 -10.93 -4.52
C GLN A 50 -0.38 -9.43 -4.37
N TYR A 51 0.52 -8.58 -4.88
CA TYR A 51 0.29 -7.13 -4.93
C TYR A 51 -0.97 -6.78 -5.73
N LYS A 52 -1.19 -7.45 -6.87
CA LYS A 52 -2.39 -7.30 -7.69
C LYS A 52 -3.63 -7.74 -6.91
N GLU A 53 -3.61 -8.91 -6.29
CA GLU A 53 -4.73 -9.44 -5.50
C GLU A 53 -5.07 -8.53 -4.31
N GLY A 54 -4.06 -7.95 -3.65
CA GLY A 54 -4.25 -6.91 -2.63
C GLY A 54 -4.90 -5.64 -3.16
N LYS A 55 -4.56 -5.22 -4.39
CA LYS A 55 -5.22 -4.11 -5.12
C LYS A 55 -6.61 -4.48 -5.67
N GLU A 56 -6.81 -5.75 -6.06
CA GLU A 56 -8.03 -6.30 -6.66
C GLU A 56 -8.98 -6.93 -5.64
N LEU A 57 -8.72 -6.74 -4.35
CA LEU A 57 -9.75 -6.79 -3.34
C LEU A 57 -10.87 -5.84 -3.82
N LYS A 58 -11.92 -6.41 -4.43
CA LYS A 58 -13.20 -5.76 -4.76
C LYS A 58 -13.96 -5.43 -3.48
N VAL A 59 -13.22 -4.95 -2.50
CA VAL A 59 -13.68 -4.67 -1.17
C VAL A 59 -14.25 -3.29 -1.20
N ARG A 60 -15.52 -3.19 -0.84
CA ARG A 60 -16.14 -1.87 -0.67
C ARG A 60 -15.60 -1.26 0.62
N ILE A 61 -14.91 -0.15 0.47
CA ILE A 61 -14.34 0.60 1.58
C ILE A 61 -15.40 1.61 2.04
N TYR A 62 -15.74 1.53 3.31
CA TYR A 62 -16.63 2.47 3.98
C TYR A 62 -15.89 3.20 5.10
N TYR A 63 -16.31 4.43 5.34
CA TYR A 63 -15.79 5.28 6.40
C TYR A 63 -16.92 5.75 7.30
N TYR A 64 -16.71 5.74 8.61
CA TYR A 64 -17.65 6.26 9.59
C TYR A 64 -17.04 7.41 10.38
N ASP A 65 -17.66 8.58 10.34
CA ASP A 65 -17.16 9.79 11.01
C ASP A 65 -17.75 10.04 12.41
N GLY A 66 -18.54 9.09 12.92
CA GLY A 66 -19.32 9.24 14.15
C GLY A 66 -20.76 9.74 13.92
N GLN A 67 -21.11 10.17 12.71
CA GLN A 67 -22.44 10.68 12.36
C GLN A 67 -23.05 9.96 11.14
N ALA A 68 -22.24 9.66 10.13
CA ALA A 68 -22.67 9.06 8.88
C ALA A 68 -21.65 8.08 8.32
N VAL A 69 -22.13 7.13 7.54
CA VAL A 69 -21.30 6.21 6.76
C VAL A 69 -21.12 6.74 5.36
N TYR A 70 -19.89 6.70 4.87
CA TYR A 70 -19.51 7.12 3.53
C TYR A 70 -18.92 5.95 2.77
N GLU A 71 -19.29 5.81 1.50
CA GLU A 71 -18.61 4.94 0.54
C GLU A 71 -17.38 5.67 0.00
N CYS A 72 -16.22 5.04 0.14
CA CYS A 72 -14.95 5.54 -0.37
C CYS A 72 -14.63 4.81 -1.67
N LYS A 73 -14.30 5.56 -2.71
CA LYS A 73 -13.87 5.03 -4.00
C LYS A 73 -12.51 5.61 -4.36
N LEU A 74 -11.71 4.80 -5.02
CA LEU A 74 -10.38 5.16 -5.51
C LEU A 74 -10.42 6.52 -6.23
N ASN A 75 -9.65 7.50 -5.73
CA ASN A 75 -9.54 8.86 -6.28
C ASN A 75 -10.88 9.62 -6.44
N GLN A 76 -11.91 9.29 -5.65
CA GLN A 76 -13.20 9.97 -5.68
C GLN A 76 -13.56 10.56 -4.32
N LYS A 77 -14.37 11.62 -4.33
CA LYS A 77 -14.91 12.19 -3.10
C LYS A 77 -15.80 11.18 -2.40
N ARG A 78 -15.71 11.13 -1.07
CA ARG A 78 -16.52 10.29 -0.20
C ARG A 78 -18.01 10.54 -0.48
N LYS A 79 -18.77 9.47 -0.72
CA LYS A 79 -20.22 9.57 -0.97
C LYS A 79 -20.96 9.14 0.29
N LYS A 80 -21.74 10.04 0.88
CA LYS A 80 -22.61 9.70 2.02
C LYS A 80 -23.58 8.59 1.61
N THR A 81 -23.78 7.63 2.50
CA THR A 81 -24.68 6.50 2.32
C THR A 81 -25.79 6.53 3.36
N ASP A 82 -26.86 5.78 3.10
CA ASP A 82 -27.97 5.58 4.02
C ASP A 82 -27.75 4.38 4.96
N PHE A 83 -26.60 3.70 4.83
CA PHE A 83 -26.26 2.54 5.65
C PHE A 83 -25.81 2.95 7.05
N SER A 84 -26.18 2.15 8.04
CA SER A 84 -25.60 2.19 9.38
C SER A 84 -24.29 1.38 9.45
N PRO A 85 -23.42 1.67 10.45
CA PRO A 85 -22.20 0.89 10.67
C PRO A 85 -22.43 -0.61 10.87
N GLN A 86 -23.59 -1.01 11.40
CA GLN A 86 -23.96 -2.42 11.61
C GLN A 86 -24.36 -3.09 10.30
N GLU A 87 -25.15 -2.43 9.46
CA GLU A 87 -25.57 -2.94 8.15
C GLU A 87 -24.39 -3.21 7.21
N ILE A 88 -23.33 -2.37 7.26
CA ILE A 88 -22.11 -2.62 6.48
C ILE A 88 -21.46 -3.95 6.88
N LYS A 89 -21.36 -4.22 8.19
CA LYS A 89 -20.73 -5.44 8.71
C LYS A 89 -21.52 -6.71 8.41
N GLU A 90 -22.85 -6.61 8.34
CA GLU A 90 -23.74 -7.76 8.20
C GLU A 90 -24.18 -8.05 6.76
N GLN A 91 -24.36 -7.02 5.91
CA GLN A 91 -25.03 -7.18 4.61
C GLN A 91 -24.13 -7.06 3.38
N VAL A 92 -22.93 -6.48 3.50
CA VAL A 92 -22.08 -6.23 2.34
C VAL A 92 -20.91 -7.21 2.33
N GLU A 93 -21.08 -8.31 1.57
CA GLU A 93 -20.00 -9.27 1.31
C GLU A 93 -18.74 -8.55 0.83
N ALA A 94 -17.61 -8.88 1.45
CA ALA A 94 -16.31 -8.25 1.21
C ALA A 94 -16.29 -6.72 1.44
N SER A 95 -17.04 -6.17 2.40
CA SER A 95 -16.85 -4.75 2.80
C SER A 95 -15.86 -4.59 3.96
N ARG A 96 -15.21 -3.43 4.02
CA ARG A 96 -14.40 -2.99 5.17
C ARG A 96 -14.91 -1.64 5.63
N LEU A 97 -15.14 -1.50 6.93
CA LEU A 97 -15.52 -0.24 7.57
C LEU A 97 -14.35 0.28 8.39
N PHE A 98 -13.92 1.51 8.12
CA PHE A 98 -12.93 2.25 8.89
C PHE A 98 -13.65 3.34 9.69
N LYS A 99 -13.33 3.47 10.97
CA LYS A 99 -13.84 4.58 11.77
C LYS A 99 -12.86 5.74 11.76
N LYS A 100 -13.38 6.94 12.00
CA LYS A 100 -12.57 8.13 12.21
C LYS A 100 -11.53 7.93 13.30
N GLU A 101 -11.93 7.38 14.44
CA GLU A 101 -11.03 7.15 15.57
C GLU A 101 -9.84 6.25 15.17
N ASP A 102 -10.09 5.18 14.42
CA ASP A 102 -9.05 4.25 13.96
C ASP A 102 -8.04 4.93 13.02
N ILE A 103 -8.51 5.86 12.17
CA ILE A 103 -7.66 6.61 11.24
C ILE A 103 -6.85 7.68 11.98
N GLU A 104 -7.47 8.40 12.93
CA GLU A 104 -6.78 9.39 13.76
C GLU A 104 -5.68 8.73 14.61
N GLU A 105 -5.96 7.57 15.23
CA GLU A 105 -4.95 6.79 15.96
C GLU A 105 -3.79 6.35 15.04
N LEU A 106 -4.10 5.95 13.81
CA LEU A 106 -3.09 5.60 12.81
C LEU A 106 -2.21 6.80 12.42
N GLU A 107 -2.81 7.97 12.20
CA GLU A 107 -2.10 9.21 11.87
C GLU A 107 -1.15 9.62 13.01
N ILE A 108 -1.63 9.56 14.26
CA ILE A 108 -0.81 9.78 15.47
C ILE A 108 0.33 8.77 15.54
N ALA A 109 0.05 7.48 15.31
CA ALA A 109 1.08 6.45 15.33
C ALA A 109 2.15 6.68 14.25
N ILE A 110 1.76 7.11 13.05
CA ILE A 110 2.68 7.46 11.97
C ILE A 110 3.53 8.68 12.34
N GLU A 111 2.97 9.66 13.04
CA GLU A 111 3.65 10.90 13.41
C GLU A 111 4.61 10.70 14.60
N GLU A 112 4.13 10.11 15.69
CA GLU A 112 4.84 10.05 16.95
C GLU A 112 5.72 8.80 17.11
N ASN A 113 5.39 7.70 16.43
CA ASN A 113 6.00 6.41 16.71
C ASN A 113 6.73 5.82 15.50
N GLU A 114 8.00 6.21 15.33
CA GLU A 114 8.88 5.70 14.26
C GLU A 114 8.98 4.17 14.25
N PHE A 115 8.83 3.51 15.40
CA PHE A 115 8.92 2.05 15.50
C PHE A 115 7.64 1.35 15.03
N LEU A 116 6.46 1.91 15.29
CA LEU A 116 5.20 1.30 14.83
C LEU A 116 5.06 1.34 13.32
N VAL A 117 5.60 2.37 12.67
CA VAL A 117 5.57 2.55 11.21
C VAL A 117 6.14 1.33 10.46
N GLN A 118 7.13 0.63 11.02
CA GLN A 118 7.73 -0.53 10.37
C GLN A 118 6.79 -1.75 10.28
N PHE A 119 5.77 -1.82 11.13
CA PHE A 119 4.78 -2.90 11.14
C PHE A 119 3.55 -2.56 10.31
N LEU A 120 3.42 -1.32 9.86
CA LEU A 120 2.34 -0.89 8.99
C LEU A 120 2.62 -1.38 7.56
N SER A 121 1.71 -2.20 7.05
CA SER A 121 1.78 -2.69 5.68
C SER A 121 1.67 -1.55 4.68
N PHE A 122 2.62 -1.52 3.75
CA PHE A 122 2.62 -0.58 2.63
C PHE A 122 1.30 -0.65 1.84
N GLU A 123 0.80 -1.86 1.60
CA GLU A 123 -0.43 -2.08 0.85
C GLU A 123 -1.63 -1.38 1.51
N TRP A 124 -1.74 -1.51 2.84
CA TRP A 124 -2.80 -0.86 3.60
C TRP A 124 -2.63 0.66 3.65
N MET A 125 -1.41 1.16 3.85
CA MET A 125 -1.17 2.61 3.88
C MET A 125 -1.44 3.27 2.52
N SER A 126 -0.98 2.63 1.44
CA SER A 126 -1.27 3.07 0.08
C SER A 126 -2.75 2.99 -0.25
N LEU A 127 -3.46 1.94 0.20
CA LEU A 127 -4.90 1.83 0.01
C LEU A 127 -5.64 2.95 0.75
N LEU A 128 -5.33 3.20 2.02
CA LEU A 128 -5.97 4.26 2.79
C LEU A 128 -5.73 5.64 2.16
N HIS A 129 -4.53 5.90 1.66
CA HIS A 129 -4.21 7.13 0.93
C HIS A 129 -5.00 7.23 -0.39
N ASP A 130 -4.98 6.18 -1.21
CA ASP A 130 -5.67 6.10 -2.51
C ASP A 130 -7.21 6.28 -2.40
N TYR A 131 -7.79 5.86 -1.28
CA TYR A 131 -9.22 6.02 -0.97
C TYR A 131 -9.54 7.32 -0.21
N GLY A 132 -8.53 8.18 0.00
CA GLY A 132 -8.68 9.47 0.67
C GLY A 132 -9.04 9.36 2.14
N LEU A 133 -8.66 8.26 2.80
CA LEU A 133 -8.81 8.03 4.23
C LEU A 133 -7.63 8.58 5.02
N LEU A 134 -6.41 8.30 4.55
CA LEU A 134 -5.17 8.79 5.16
C LEU A 134 -4.71 10.08 4.48
N GLY A 135 -4.40 11.11 5.27
CA GLY A 135 -3.84 12.37 4.75
C GLY A 135 -2.55 12.18 3.96
N SER A 136 -2.29 13.05 2.97
CA SER A 136 -1.08 12.93 2.14
C SER A 136 0.20 13.22 2.92
N GLU A 137 0.12 14.12 3.90
CA GLU A 137 1.16 14.45 4.86
C GLU A 137 1.59 13.21 5.67
N TYR A 138 0.64 12.46 6.21
CA TYR A 138 0.91 11.24 6.96
C TYR A 138 1.41 10.11 6.06
N PHE A 139 0.83 9.96 4.86
CA PHE A 139 1.33 8.96 3.91
C PHE A 139 2.77 9.25 3.48
N HIS A 140 3.13 10.51 3.19
CA HIS A 140 4.51 10.86 2.86
C HIS A 140 5.47 10.67 4.04
N LEU A 141 5.03 10.97 5.27
CA LEU A 141 5.82 10.71 6.48
C LEU A 141 6.07 9.22 6.69
N TYR A 142 5.03 8.40 6.50
CA TYR A 142 5.13 6.94 6.45
C TYR A 142 6.16 6.50 5.41
N LEU A 143 6.06 6.97 4.16
CA LEU A 143 7.00 6.60 3.09
C LEU A 143 8.45 6.96 3.42
N HIS A 144 8.68 8.16 3.95
CA HIS A 144 10.02 8.59 4.34
C HIS A 144 10.63 7.64 5.37
N ARG A 145 9.87 7.31 6.43
CA ARG A 145 10.31 6.41 7.50
C ARG A 145 10.46 4.96 7.03
N TYR A 146 9.53 4.49 6.20
CA TYR A 146 9.57 3.16 5.58
C TYR A 146 10.80 2.99 4.68
N THR A 147 11.12 3.99 3.85
CA THR A 147 12.23 3.96 2.88
C THR A 147 13.60 4.03 3.58
N VAL A 148 13.75 4.92 4.57
CA VAL A 148 15.01 5.07 5.32
C VAL A 148 15.42 3.76 6.01
N GLN A 149 14.46 2.97 6.50
CA GLN A 149 14.75 1.70 7.17
C GLN A 149 15.11 0.58 6.17
N HIS A 150 14.47 0.53 4.99
CA HIS A 150 14.82 -0.45 3.96
C HIS A 150 16.21 -0.19 3.35
N LEU A 151 16.64 1.08 3.29
CA LEU A 151 18.00 1.45 2.91
C LEU A 151 19.02 1.00 3.97
N LYS A 152 18.77 1.23 5.26
CA LYS A 152 19.66 0.80 6.36
C LYS A 152 19.84 -0.73 6.44
N TYR A 153 18.83 -1.51 6.06
CA TYR A 153 18.93 -2.97 6.03
C TYR A 153 19.76 -3.46 4.82
N SER A 154 19.73 -2.74 3.70
CA SER A 154 20.55 -3.04 2.52
C SER A 154 22.04 -2.75 2.75
N GLU A 155 22.38 -1.68 3.49
CA GLU A 155 23.77 -1.31 3.80
C GLU A 155 24.44 -2.31 4.77
N LYS A 156 23.70 -2.80 5.79
CA LYS A 156 24.21 -3.85 6.70
C LYS A 156 24.44 -5.19 6.03
N SER A 157 23.80 -5.45 4.89
CA SER A 157 23.97 -6.70 4.12
C SER A 157 25.27 -6.70 3.31
N THR A 158 25.82 -5.53 3.01
CA THR A 158 27.08 -5.36 2.27
C THR A 158 28.33 -5.31 3.14
N GLU A 159 28.22 -5.03 4.43
CA GLU A 159 29.38 -5.00 5.35
C GLU A 159 29.78 -6.39 5.89
N GLY A 160 29.03 -7.45 5.59
CA GLY A 160 29.28 -8.82 6.06
C GLY A 160 30.00 -9.77 5.10
N LEU A 161 30.48 -9.29 3.94
CA LEU A 161 31.14 -10.12 2.90
C LEU A 161 32.62 -9.74 2.67
N GLY A 162 33.24 -9.13 3.68
CA GLY A 162 34.60 -8.58 3.58
C GLY A 162 35.57 -9.07 4.65
N GLU A 163 35.42 -10.28 5.20
CA GLU A 163 36.49 -10.92 5.97
C GLU A 163 36.52 -12.43 5.69
N SER A 164 37.36 -12.84 4.73
CA SER A 164 38.00 -14.15 4.62
C SER A 164 39.20 -14.05 3.68
#